data_AF-M7NMM9-F1
#
_entry.id   AF-M7NMM9-F1
#
_cell.length_a   1.000
_cell.length_b   1.000
_cell.length_c   1.000
_cell.angle_alpha   90.00
_cell.angle_beta   90.00
_cell.angle_gamma   90.00
#
_symmetry.space_group_name_H-M   'P 1'
#
loop_
_entity.id
_entity.type
_entity.pdbx_description
1 polymer ?
#
loop_
_entity_poly.entity_id
_entity_poly.type
_entity_poly.pdbx_seq_one_letter_code
_entity_poly.pdbx_strand_id
1 'polypeptide(L)'
;MKISRISTFSGYNVCLKLKVYEYIDKLVPLLKEPALNNCQKSFILNKNLRIKKPKIKKKRLQDEILDKDSDRWNRILRENPYVKLLISPIRRDILTDVRLPSAFFLSFLACKDPQTNKIWILPNGLKHKVVRKVGQSRWMICNKRHINFVGKKYWRRILPDFAPEDAIWRSDMDDFVLTELRKRVIMELKNVQNSFLNMLLINGTFVQDIKKGKLEKKIGCIIHKFDDDRIWYLENICNQEFKVPVINVSILFDPDNNENEWVKTLVFEKSTAIPLEINTVNAIFWIWKLRAYF
;
A
#
# COMPACT_ATOMS: atom_id res chain seq x y z
N MET A 1 -8.13 40.95 -15.64
CA MET A 1 -7.03 39.95 -15.54
C MET A 1 -7.58 38.60 -15.98
N LYS A 2 -7.25 38.13 -17.19
CA LYS A 2 -7.79 36.91 -17.78
C LYS A 2 -7.13 35.69 -17.12
N ILE A 3 -7.92 34.87 -16.41
CA ILE A 3 -7.48 33.57 -15.92
C ILE A 3 -7.42 32.62 -17.12
N SER A 4 -6.22 32.37 -17.63
CA SER A 4 -5.99 31.35 -18.66
C SER A 4 -6.25 29.96 -18.08
N ARG A 5 -7.23 29.25 -18.62
CA ARG A 5 -7.46 27.82 -18.37
C ARG A 5 -6.22 27.04 -18.81
N ILE A 6 -5.59 26.32 -17.88
CA ILE A 6 -4.54 25.34 -18.16
C ILE A 6 -5.23 24.11 -18.75
N SER A 7 -5.29 24.02 -20.08
CA SER A 7 -6.02 23.00 -20.83
C SER A 7 -5.28 21.65 -21.01
N THR A 8 -4.15 21.42 -20.32
CA THR A 8 -3.34 20.19 -20.49
C THR A 8 -3.53 19.12 -19.40
N PHE A 9 -4.27 19.40 -18.32
CA PHE A 9 -4.44 18.46 -17.20
C PHE A 9 -5.48 17.34 -17.43
N SER A 10 -6.34 17.46 -18.45
CA SER A 10 -7.50 16.56 -18.62
C SER A 10 -7.09 15.10 -18.91
N GLY A 11 -6.18 14.87 -19.86
CA GLY A 11 -5.80 13.50 -20.26
C GLY A 11 -4.98 12.74 -19.20
N TYR A 12 -4.11 13.45 -18.47
CA TYR A 12 -3.23 12.84 -17.46
C TYR A 12 -4.02 12.39 -16.21
N ASN A 13 -5.01 13.19 -15.79
CA ASN A 13 -5.86 12.87 -14.64
C ASN A 13 -6.75 11.64 -14.85
N VAL A 14 -7.22 11.40 -16.08
CA VAL A 14 -8.08 10.24 -16.40
C VAL A 14 -7.27 8.94 -16.35
N CYS A 15 -6.06 8.93 -16.90
CA CYS A 15 -5.24 7.72 -17.02
C CYS A 15 -4.70 7.22 -15.65
N LEU A 16 -4.35 8.14 -14.74
CA LEU A 16 -3.89 7.78 -13.38
C LEU A 16 -5.02 7.35 -12.45
N LYS A 17 -6.20 7.98 -12.56
CA LYS A 17 -7.39 7.54 -11.79
C LYS A 17 -7.70 6.08 -12.10
N LEU A 18 -7.73 5.70 -13.37
CA LEU A 18 -8.08 4.34 -13.80
C LEU A 18 -7.15 3.28 -13.19
N LYS A 19 -5.83 3.49 -13.17
CA LYS A 19 -4.90 2.49 -12.62
C LYS A 19 -5.02 2.29 -11.10
N VAL A 20 -5.27 3.37 -10.34
CA VAL A 20 -5.40 3.24 -8.89
C VAL A 20 -6.77 2.65 -8.50
N TYR A 21 -7.82 2.99 -9.23
CA TYR A 21 -9.13 2.34 -9.04
C TYR A 21 -9.10 0.88 -9.47
N GLU A 22 -8.48 0.53 -10.61
CA GLU A 22 -8.23 -0.87 -10.98
C GLU A 22 -7.48 -1.64 -9.88
N TYR A 23 -6.54 -0.97 -9.22
CA TYR A 23 -5.78 -1.55 -8.12
C TYR A 23 -6.65 -1.76 -6.87
N ILE A 24 -7.47 -0.78 -6.50
CA ILE A 24 -8.44 -0.92 -5.40
C ILE A 24 -9.48 -2.00 -5.73
N ASP A 25 -10.00 -2.01 -6.94
CA ASP A 25 -10.96 -3.00 -7.44
C ASP A 25 -10.38 -4.41 -7.45
N LYS A 26 -9.04 -4.54 -7.58
CA LYS A 26 -8.32 -5.81 -7.40
C LYS A 26 -8.10 -6.20 -5.94
N LEU A 27 -8.03 -5.24 -5.02
CA LEU A 27 -7.95 -5.50 -3.58
C LEU A 27 -9.31 -5.81 -2.97
N VAL A 28 -10.41 -5.23 -3.48
CA VAL A 28 -11.76 -5.43 -2.95
C VAL A 28 -12.18 -6.92 -2.90
N PRO A 29 -11.91 -7.76 -3.91
CA PRO A 29 -12.13 -9.21 -3.84
C PRO A 29 -11.34 -9.90 -2.74
N LEU A 30 -10.18 -9.37 -2.33
CA LEU A 30 -9.38 -9.92 -1.22
C LEU A 30 -10.00 -9.62 0.15
N LEU A 31 -10.99 -8.72 0.21
CA LEU A 31 -11.73 -8.36 1.42
C LEU A 31 -13.06 -9.11 1.53
N LYS A 32 -13.55 -9.70 0.44
CA LYS A 32 -14.82 -10.43 0.42
C LYS A 32 -14.61 -11.81 1.06
N GLU A 33 -14.69 -11.87 2.39
CA GLU A 33 -15.08 -13.10 3.07
C GLU A 33 -16.58 -13.37 2.81
N PRO A 34 -17.04 -14.62 2.73
CA PRO A 34 -18.45 -14.99 2.51
C PRO A 34 -19.43 -14.50 3.62
N ALA A 35 -18.94 -13.87 4.70
CA ALA A 35 -19.75 -13.46 5.85
C ALA A 35 -20.59 -12.18 5.64
N LEU A 36 -20.29 -11.33 4.65
CA LEU A 36 -21.10 -10.12 4.40
C LEU A 36 -22.53 -10.42 3.91
N ASN A 37 -22.79 -11.64 3.43
CA ASN A 37 -24.13 -12.08 3.03
C ASN A 37 -25.03 -12.47 4.22
N ASN A 38 -24.46 -12.72 5.41
CA ASN A 38 -25.24 -13.10 6.60
C ASN A 38 -25.70 -11.89 7.45
N CYS A 39 -25.23 -10.68 7.13
CA CYS A 39 -25.62 -9.44 7.81
C CYS A 39 -26.84 -8.72 7.16
N GLN A 40 -27.54 -9.37 6.23
CA GLN A 40 -28.81 -8.86 5.66
C GLN A 40 -30.05 -9.37 6.43
N LYS A 41 -30.00 -9.43 7.77
CA LYS A 41 -31.24 -9.60 8.56
C LYS A 41 -31.93 -8.24 8.69
N SER A 42 -33.05 -8.13 7.99
CA SER A 42 -33.97 -7.00 7.91
C SER A 42 -34.27 -6.35 9.27
N PHE A 43 -33.90 -5.07 9.43
CA PHE A 43 -34.50 -4.21 10.44
C PHE A 43 -35.94 -3.87 10.01
N ILE A 44 -36.92 -4.55 10.59
CA ILE A 44 -38.33 -4.15 10.50
C ILE A 44 -38.48 -2.89 11.36
N LEU A 45 -38.62 -1.74 10.71
CA LEU A 45 -38.90 -0.47 11.38
C LEU A 45 -40.36 -0.46 11.86
N ASN A 46 -40.56 -0.65 13.17
CA ASN A 46 -41.83 -0.37 13.83
C ASN A 46 -42.07 1.15 13.82
N LYS A 47 -42.84 1.61 12.84
CA LYS A 47 -43.46 2.94 12.84
C LYS A 47 -44.61 2.92 13.84
N ASN A 48 -44.39 3.38 15.07
CA ASN A 48 -45.40 4.00 15.94
C ASN A 48 -44.83 4.28 17.34
N LEU A 49 -44.04 5.34 17.52
CA LEU A 49 -43.87 5.94 18.85
C LEU A 49 -43.80 7.48 18.73
N ARG A 50 -44.84 8.12 19.25
CA ARG A 50 -44.99 9.58 19.43
C ARG A 50 -43.83 10.13 20.26
N ILE A 51 -43.15 11.14 19.74
CA ILE A 51 -42.05 11.84 20.40
C ILE A 51 -42.63 12.82 21.45
N LYS A 52 -42.50 12.49 22.74
CA LYS A 52 -42.40 13.50 23.81
C LYS A 52 -40.91 13.70 24.08
N LYS A 53 -40.39 14.92 23.91
CA LYS A 53 -38.97 15.24 24.15
C LYS A 53 -38.64 15.15 25.65
N PRO A 54 -37.80 14.20 26.12
CA PRO A 54 -37.23 14.27 27.45
C PRO A 54 -35.91 15.03 27.39
N LYS A 55 -35.60 15.79 28.45
CA LYS A 55 -34.32 16.47 28.64
C LYS A 55 -33.19 15.43 28.64
N ILE A 56 -32.37 15.41 27.59
CA ILE A 56 -31.24 14.49 27.44
C ILE A 56 -30.13 14.95 28.39
N LYS A 57 -30.01 14.29 29.55
CA LYS A 57 -28.74 14.19 30.26
C LYS A 57 -27.81 13.37 29.35
N LYS A 58 -26.69 13.97 28.89
CA LYS A 58 -25.61 13.27 28.16
C LYS A 58 -24.93 12.27 29.11
N LYS A 59 -25.59 11.16 29.41
CA LYS A 59 -24.94 9.97 29.95
C LYS A 59 -24.30 9.28 28.74
N ARG A 60 -22.97 9.14 28.74
CA ARG A 60 -22.24 8.31 27.77
C ARG A 60 -22.84 6.92 27.84
N LEU A 61 -23.53 6.51 26.78
CA LEU A 61 -24.30 5.27 26.68
C LEU A 61 -23.76 4.41 25.52
N GLN A 62 -22.45 4.47 25.28
CA GLN A 62 -21.82 3.81 24.12
C GLN A 62 -20.75 2.77 24.45
N ASP A 63 -20.38 2.56 25.72
CA ASP A 63 -19.18 1.76 26.02
C ASP A 63 -19.44 0.35 26.61
N GLU A 64 -20.68 -0.05 26.91
CA GLU A 64 -20.91 -1.29 27.70
C GLU A 64 -21.47 -2.51 26.96
N ILE A 65 -21.72 -2.43 25.64
CA ILE A 65 -22.05 -3.64 24.85
C ILE A 65 -21.37 -3.54 23.47
N LEU A 66 -20.03 -3.52 23.45
CA LEU A 66 -19.34 -4.07 22.30
C LEU A 66 -19.53 -5.59 22.40
N ASP A 67 -20.38 -6.11 21.53
CA ASP A 67 -20.63 -7.53 21.36
C ASP A 67 -19.28 -8.29 21.29
N LYS A 68 -19.14 -9.42 21.98
CA LYS A 68 -17.88 -10.21 21.94
C LYS A 68 -17.50 -10.58 20.50
N ASP A 69 -18.51 -10.69 19.63
CA ASP A 69 -18.32 -10.88 18.20
C ASP A 69 -17.72 -9.64 17.51
N SER A 70 -18.12 -8.43 17.90
CA SER A 70 -17.52 -7.18 17.41
C SER A 70 -16.02 -7.11 17.76
N ASP A 71 -15.63 -7.49 18.97
CA ASP A 71 -14.22 -7.51 19.36
C ASP A 71 -13.41 -8.56 18.59
N ARG A 72 -14.00 -9.74 18.36
CA ARG A 72 -13.40 -10.77 17.51
C ARG A 72 -13.20 -10.27 16.08
N TRP A 73 -14.20 -9.65 15.47
CA TRP A 73 -14.11 -9.11 14.11
C TRP A 73 -13.14 -7.93 14.02
N ASN A 74 -13.15 -7.02 15.00
CA ASN A 74 -12.19 -5.94 15.09
C ASN A 74 -10.76 -6.47 15.14
N ARG A 75 -10.52 -7.57 15.86
CA ARG A 75 -9.21 -8.22 15.89
C ARG A 75 -8.84 -8.82 14.53
N ILE A 76 -9.73 -9.61 13.90
CA ILE A 76 -9.47 -10.22 12.57
C ILE A 76 -9.19 -9.14 11.51
N LEU A 77 -10.02 -8.09 11.46
CA LEU A 77 -9.85 -6.97 10.53
C LEU A 77 -8.56 -6.19 10.80
N ARG A 78 -8.20 -5.98 12.07
CA ARG A 78 -6.93 -5.35 12.45
C ARG A 78 -5.72 -6.24 12.20
N GLU A 79 -5.88 -7.54 12.05
CA GLU A 79 -4.77 -8.46 11.71
C GLU A 79 -4.56 -8.53 10.18
N ASN A 80 -5.58 -8.24 9.38
CA ASN A 80 -5.50 -8.28 7.92
C ASN A 80 -4.72 -7.05 7.34
N PRO A 81 -3.59 -7.27 6.62
CA PRO A 81 -2.78 -6.19 6.01
C PRO A 81 -3.54 -5.38 4.97
N TYR A 82 -4.45 -6.00 4.22
CA TYR A 82 -5.26 -5.35 3.19
C TYR A 82 -6.27 -4.40 3.82
N VAL A 83 -6.84 -4.79 4.95
CA VAL A 83 -7.71 -3.90 5.72
C VAL A 83 -6.90 -2.74 6.28
N LYS A 84 -5.73 -3.00 6.90
CA LYS A 84 -4.83 -1.92 7.40
C LYS A 84 -4.47 -0.89 6.33
N LEU A 85 -4.19 -1.36 5.12
CA LEU A 85 -3.96 -0.54 3.93
C LEU A 85 -5.11 0.44 3.69
N LEU A 86 -6.33 -0.07 3.66
CA LEU A 86 -7.55 0.66 3.31
C LEU A 86 -8.04 1.59 4.42
N ILE A 87 -7.85 1.22 5.69
CA ILE A 87 -8.21 2.05 6.84
C ILE A 87 -7.15 3.11 7.16
N SER A 88 -6.01 3.11 6.46
CA SER A 88 -4.99 4.15 6.67
C SER A 88 -5.57 5.54 6.39
N PRO A 89 -5.10 6.60 7.08
CA PRO A 89 -5.71 7.93 6.99
C PRO A 89 -5.88 8.40 5.55
N ILE A 90 -7.06 8.89 5.19
CA ILE A 90 -7.31 9.42 3.84
C ILE A 90 -6.47 10.69 3.66
N ARG A 91 -5.68 10.72 2.59
CA ARG A 91 -4.89 11.88 2.16
C ARG A 91 -5.35 12.32 0.78
N ARG A 92 -4.93 13.53 0.40
CA ARG A 92 -5.19 14.13 -0.90
C ARG A 92 -3.87 14.21 -1.65
N ASP A 93 -3.85 13.70 -2.86
CA ASP A 93 -2.75 13.88 -3.81
C ASP A 93 -2.63 15.35 -4.19
N ILE A 94 -1.40 15.86 -4.23
CA ILE A 94 -1.19 17.28 -4.48
C ILE A 94 -1.39 17.71 -5.94
N LEU A 95 -1.26 16.80 -6.91
CA LEU A 95 -1.36 17.16 -8.33
C LEU A 95 -2.76 16.92 -8.89
N THR A 96 -3.36 15.80 -8.50
CA THR A 96 -4.58 15.24 -9.08
C THR A 96 -5.79 15.44 -8.17
N ASP A 97 -5.58 15.90 -6.94
CA ASP A 97 -6.60 16.03 -5.89
C ASP A 97 -7.32 14.74 -5.51
N VAL A 98 -6.82 13.60 -6.00
CA VAL A 98 -7.36 12.28 -5.71
C VAL A 98 -7.23 12.00 -4.21
N ARG A 99 -8.31 11.48 -3.61
CA ARG A 99 -8.35 11.13 -2.18
C ARG A 99 -8.27 9.62 -2.01
N LEU A 100 -7.22 9.16 -1.35
CA LEU A 100 -6.95 7.75 -1.11
C LEU A 100 -6.39 7.53 0.29
N PRO A 101 -6.45 6.30 0.81
CA PRO A 101 -5.69 5.94 2.01
C PRO A 101 -4.20 6.27 1.86
N SER A 102 -3.57 6.81 2.92
CA SER A 102 -2.16 7.25 2.95
C SER A 102 -1.16 6.18 2.49
N ALA A 103 -1.52 4.92 2.64
CA ALA A 103 -0.78 3.78 2.14
C ALA A 103 -0.41 3.86 0.65
N PHE A 104 -1.29 4.42 -0.18
CA PHE A 104 -1.11 4.55 -1.64
C PHE A 104 -0.30 5.78 -2.05
N PHE A 105 0.08 6.60 -1.08
CA PHE A 105 0.85 7.80 -1.31
C PHE A 105 2.28 7.66 -0.77
N LEU A 106 3.18 8.40 -1.41
CA LEU A 106 4.48 8.73 -0.87
C LEU A 106 4.42 10.16 -0.32
N SER A 107 4.88 10.32 0.91
CA SER A 107 5.00 11.64 1.52
C SER A 107 6.32 12.23 1.05
N PHE A 108 6.36 13.50 0.68
CA PHE A 108 7.57 14.25 0.37
C PHE A 108 7.70 15.39 1.37
N LEU A 109 8.94 15.74 1.73
CA LEU A 109 9.25 16.85 2.63
C LEU A 109 10.43 17.64 2.09
N ALA A 110 10.46 18.93 2.41
CA ALA A 110 11.65 19.76 2.26
C ALA A 110 12.56 19.57 3.48
N CYS A 111 13.83 19.24 3.25
CA CYS A 111 14.83 19.12 4.30
C CYS A 111 16.15 19.78 3.91
N LYS A 112 16.90 20.26 4.91
CA LYS A 112 18.28 20.71 4.70
C LYS A 112 19.22 19.52 4.62
N ASP A 113 20.05 19.51 3.59
CA ASP A 113 21.19 18.59 3.50
C ASP A 113 22.28 19.05 4.48
N PRO A 114 22.80 18.18 5.38
CA PRO A 114 23.84 18.54 6.33
C PRO A 114 25.14 19.01 5.67
N GLN A 115 25.48 18.46 4.51
CA GLN A 115 26.77 18.72 3.86
C GLN A 115 26.75 20.04 3.09
N THR A 116 25.70 20.28 2.31
CA THR A 116 25.61 21.45 1.45
C THR A 116 24.78 22.60 2.04
N ASN A 117 24.04 22.38 3.13
CA ASN A 117 23.05 23.30 3.71
C ASN A 117 21.93 23.73 2.73
N LYS A 118 21.88 23.13 1.53
CA LYS A 118 20.84 23.36 0.52
C LYS A 118 19.55 22.65 0.94
N ILE A 119 18.42 23.15 0.45
CA ILE A 119 17.12 22.55 0.72
C ILE A 119 16.81 21.54 -0.37
N TRP A 120 16.62 20.29 0.01
CA TRP A 120 16.26 19.20 -0.87
C TRP A 120 14.83 18.77 -0.60
N ILE A 121 14.09 18.46 -1.65
CA ILE A 121 12.80 17.80 -1.53
C ILE A 121 13.07 16.30 -1.59
N LEU A 122 12.71 15.55 -0.54
CA LEU A 122 12.95 14.12 -0.46
C LEU A 122 11.70 13.33 -0.01
N PRO A 123 11.56 12.07 -0.43
CA PRO A 123 10.47 11.19 -0.02
C PRO A 123 10.56 10.80 1.47
N ASN A 124 9.68 11.35 2.29
CA ASN A 124 9.54 11.03 3.71
C ASN A 124 9.10 9.58 3.97
N GLY A 125 9.61 8.99 5.06
CA GLY A 125 9.28 7.61 5.46
C GLY A 125 10.13 6.53 4.78
N LEU A 126 10.97 6.91 3.82
CA LEU A 126 12.06 6.07 3.34
C LEU A 126 13.29 6.29 4.23
N LYS A 127 14.13 5.26 4.43
CA LYS A 127 15.21 5.24 5.44
C LYS A 127 16.43 6.13 5.11
N HIS A 128 16.32 7.04 4.15
CA HIS A 128 17.30 8.10 3.97
C HIS A 128 17.38 9.02 5.21
N LYS A 129 18.58 9.53 5.52
CA LYS A 129 18.81 10.40 6.68
C LYS A 129 18.17 11.77 6.43
N VAL A 130 16.96 11.99 6.96
CA VAL A 130 16.36 13.32 7.02
C VAL A 130 16.96 14.08 8.20
N VAL A 131 17.77 15.10 7.92
CA VAL A 131 18.55 15.78 8.97
C VAL A 131 17.76 16.91 9.65
N ARG A 132 17.07 17.75 8.86
CA ARG A 132 16.25 18.83 9.42
C ARG A 132 15.10 19.17 8.49
N LYS A 133 13.86 19.01 8.96
CA LYS A 133 12.65 19.37 8.22
C LYS A 133 12.51 20.89 8.15
N VAL A 134 12.22 21.42 6.97
CA VAL A 134 12.07 22.86 6.71
C VAL A 134 10.60 23.25 6.46
N GLY A 135 9.73 22.27 6.20
CA GLY A 135 8.34 22.53 5.89
C GLY A 135 7.41 21.35 6.17
N GLN A 136 6.14 21.54 5.83
CA GLN A 136 5.13 20.49 5.93
C GLN A 136 5.31 19.45 4.84
N SER A 137 5.02 18.20 5.17
CA SER A 137 5.02 17.14 4.17
C SER A 137 3.81 17.23 3.24
N ARG A 138 3.98 16.81 2.00
CA ARG A 138 2.91 16.70 1.00
C ARG A 138 2.82 15.28 0.47
N TRP A 139 1.62 14.86 0.11
CA TRP A 139 1.35 13.49 -0.33
C TRP A 139 1.21 13.47 -1.84
N MET A 140 1.88 12.51 -2.47
CA MET A 140 1.84 12.29 -3.92
C MET A 140 1.64 10.81 -4.21
N ILE A 141 0.94 10.47 -5.28
CA ILE A 141 0.76 9.08 -5.72
C ILE A 141 2.15 8.45 -5.89
N CYS A 142 2.33 7.26 -5.28
CA CYS A 142 3.57 6.51 -5.37
C CYS A 142 3.67 5.84 -6.75
N ASN A 143 3.98 6.63 -7.79
CA ASN A 143 4.10 6.15 -9.17
C ASN A 143 5.23 6.88 -9.92
N LYS A 144 6.03 6.13 -10.70
CA LYS A 144 7.19 6.63 -11.45
C LYS A 144 6.83 7.77 -12.41
N ARG A 145 5.76 7.61 -13.19
CA ARG A 145 5.30 8.65 -14.14
C ARG A 145 4.89 9.92 -13.40
N HIS A 146 4.23 9.76 -12.25
CA HIS A 146 3.79 10.86 -11.41
C HIS A 146 4.97 11.65 -10.85
N ILE A 147 5.98 10.97 -10.32
CA ILE A 147 7.20 11.61 -9.80
C ILE A 147 8.00 12.28 -10.93
N ASN A 148 8.11 11.64 -12.10
CA ASN A 148 8.77 12.20 -13.27
C ASN A 148 8.06 13.44 -13.81
N PHE A 149 6.74 13.47 -13.78
CA PHE A 149 5.97 14.65 -14.15
C PHE A 149 6.31 15.83 -13.23
N VAL A 150 6.34 15.61 -11.91
CA VAL A 150 6.68 16.66 -10.91
C VAL A 150 8.08 17.24 -11.13
N GLY A 151 9.04 16.37 -11.45
CA GLY A 151 10.45 16.74 -11.64
C GLY A 151 10.72 17.67 -12.81
N LYS A 152 9.81 17.80 -13.80
CA LYS A 152 9.92 18.72 -14.94
C LYS A 152 9.64 20.19 -14.56
N LYS A 153 10.10 20.63 -13.38
CA LYS A 153 9.93 21.97 -12.78
C LYS A 153 8.47 22.37 -12.46
N TYR A 154 7.52 21.44 -12.53
CA TYR A 154 6.13 21.71 -12.15
C TYR A 154 5.95 21.85 -10.65
N TRP A 155 6.81 21.22 -9.84
CA TRP A 155 6.74 21.32 -8.38
C TRP A 155 6.72 22.77 -7.89
N ARG A 156 7.52 23.67 -8.47
CA ARG A 156 7.55 25.09 -8.07
C ARG A 156 6.21 25.79 -8.21
N ARG A 157 5.45 25.44 -9.24
CA ARG A 157 4.12 26.03 -9.52
C ARG A 157 3.02 25.39 -8.69
N ILE A 158 3.15 24.10 -8.42
CA ILE A 158 2.11 23.33 -7.75
C ILE A 158 2.23 23.44 -6.23
N LEU A 159 3.40 23.87 -5.73
CA LEU A 159 3.75 23.78 -4.33
C LEU A 159 4.53 24.99 -3.78
N PRO A 160 4.00 26.23 -3.89
CA PRO A 160 4.68 27.42 -3.37
C PRO A 160 4.91 27.39 -1.85
N ASP A 161 3.97 26.83 -1.08
CA ASP A 161 4.09 26.75 0.39
C ASP A 161 4.86 25.52 0.91
N PHE A 162 5.29 24.64 0.00
CA PHE A 162 5.86 23.35 0.36
C PHE A 162 7.36 23.42 0.60
N ALA A 163 8.05 24.16 -0.27
CA ALA A 163 9.48 24.27 -0.28
C ALA A 163 9.87 25.66 -0.79
N PRO A 164 10.92 26.26 -0.22
CA PRO A 164 11.47 27.52 -0.71
C PRO A 164 11.83 27.49 -2.21
N GLU A 165 11.92 28.66 -2.85
CA GLU A 165 12.21 28.77 -4.29
C GLU A 165 13.56 28.16 -4.69
N ASP A 166 14.54 28.19 -3.78
CA ASP A 166 15.88 27.62 -3.93
C ASP A 166 15.92 26.11 -3.66
N ALA A 167 14.79 25.49 -3.30
CA ALA A 167 14.75 24.06 -3.07
C ALA A 167 15.08 23.26 -4.34
N ILE A 168 15.69 22.10 -4.11
CA ILE A 168 16.23 21.23 -5.14
C ILE A 168 15.37 19.99 -5.21
N TRP A 169 14.75 19.81 -6.37
CA TRP A 169 14.23 18.52 -6.79
C TRP A 169 15.32 17.80 -7.59
N ARG A 170 15.70 16.61 -7.14
CA ARG A 170 16.77 15.84 -7.81
C ARG A 170 16.36 15.46 -9.24
N SER A 171 17.32 15.49 -10.17
CA SER A 171 17.07 15.07 -11.54
C SER A 171 16.75 13.59 -11.66
N ASP A 172 17.30 12.77 -10.76
CA ASP A 172 17.14 11.31 -10.65
C ASP A 172 16.10 10.90 -9.59
N MET A 173 15.12 11.76 -9.27
CA MET A 173 14.22 11.52 -8.13
C MET A 173 13.44 10.21 -8.23
N ASP A 174 13.04 9.82 -9.44
CA ASP A 174 12.35 8.56 -9.67
C ASP A 174 13.24 7.35 -9.40
N ASP A 175 14.46 7.34 -9.90
CA ASP A 175 15.39 6.23 -9.64
C ASP A 175 15.84 6.21 -8.17
N PHE A 176 15.99 7.39 -7.55
CA PHE A 176 16.23 7.51 -6.11
C PHE A 176 15.07 6.92 -5.27
N VAL A 177 13.81 7.29 -5.57
CA VAL A 177 12.64 6.74 -4.87
C VAL A 177 12.54 5.23 -5.06
N LEU A 178 12.75 4.73 -6.29
CA LEU A 178 12.73 3.31 -6.59
C LEU A 178 13.78 2.55 -5.75
N THR A 179 15.01 3.06 -5.73
CA THR A 179 16.12 2.49 -4.97
C THR A 179 15.80 2.41 -3.48
N GLU A 180 15.27 3.49 -2.91
CA GLU A 180 14.92 3.54 -1.48
C GLU A 180 13.70 2.68 -1.14
N LEU A 181 12.73 2.53 -2.05
CA LEU A 181 11.62 1.59 -1.90
C LEU A 181 12.11 0.14 -1.92
N ARG A 182 12.99 -0.23 -2.87
CA ARG A 182 13.61 -1.56 -2.94
C ARG A 182 14.35 -1.89 -1.65
N LYS A 183 15.22 -0.99 -1.17
CA LYS A 183 15.91 -1.16 0.12
C LYS A 183 14.95 -1.37 1.28
N ARG A 184 13.85 -0.60 1.32
CA ARG A 184 12.82 -0.75 2.36
C ARG A 184 12.16 -2.12 2.29
N VAL A 185 11.75 -2.57 1.11
CA VAL A 185 11.14 -3.89 0.91
C VAL A 185 12.09 -5.01 1.35
N ILE A 186 13.35 -4.98 0.88
CA ILE A 186 14.35 -5.99 1.24
C ILE A 186 14.52 -6.08 2.75
N MET A 187 14.61 -4.94 3.41
CA MET A 187 14.75 -4.90 4.87
C MET A 187 13.52 -5.47 5.58
N GLU A 188 12.31 -5.13 5.16
CA GLU A 188 11.09 -5.70 5.76
C GLU A 188 11.00 -7.21 5.53
N LEU A 189 11.42 -7.69 4.35
CA LEU A 189 11.47 -9.12 4.05
C LEU A 189 12.51 -9.85 4.91
N LYS A 190 13.71 -9.27 5.09
CA LYS A 190 14.73 -9.82 5.99
C LYS A 190 14.22 -9.92 7.43
N ASN A 191 13.44 -8.94 7.90
CA ASN A 191 12.87 -8.97 9.25
C ASN A 191 11.89 -10.13 9.47
N VAL A 192 11.27 -10.65 8.41
CA VAL A 192 10.24 -11.69 8.49
C VAL A 192 10.65 -13.01 7.83
N GLN A 193 11.92 -13.13 7.44
CA GLN A 193 12.40 -14.26 6.63
C GLN A 193 12.19 -15.62 7.27
N ASN A 194 12.26 -15.69 8.61
CA ASN A 194 12.06 -16.93 9.36
C ASN A 194 10.60 -17.43 9.32
N SER A 195 9.67 -16.59 8.85
CA SER A 195 8.26 -16.94 8.69
C SER A 195 7.92 -17.43 7.29
N PHE A 196 8.87 -17.40 6.36
CA PHE A 196 8.65 -17.79 4.97
C PHE A 196 8.36 -19.28 4.81
N LEU A 197 7.50 -19.60 3.84
CA LEU A 197 7.16 -20.95 3.44
C LEU A 197 7.65 -21.20 2.02
N ASN A 198 8.41 -22.26 1.81
CA ASN A 198 8.85 -22.67 0.48
C ASN A 198 7.67 -23.24 -0.30
N MET A 199 7.47 -22.73 -1.52
CA MET A 199 6.42 -23.17 -2.43
C MET A 199 7.03 -23.66 -3.74
N LEU A 200 6.47 -24.73 -4.28
CA LEU A 200 6.80 -25.29 -5.58
C LEU A 200 5.63 -25.04 -6.52
N LEU A 201 5.91 -24.61 -7.75
CA LEU A 201 4.91 -24.49 -8.79
C LEU A 201 4.85 -25.78 -9.59
N ILE A 202 3.77 -26.56 -9.43
CA ILE A 202 3.58 -27.85 -10.11
C ILE A 202 2.30 -27.74 -10.95
N ASN A 203 2.42 -27.90 -12.28
CA ASN A 203 1.29 -27.83 -13.22
C ASN A 203 0.41 -26.56 -13.03
N GLY A 204 1.04 -25.40 -12.82
CA GLY A 204 0.35 -24.13 -12.59
C GLY A 204 -0.25 -23.96 -11.19
N THR A 205 -0.07 -24.92 -10.29
CA THR A 205 -0.55 -24.87 -8.90
C THR A 205 0.61 -24.75 -7.92
N PHE A 206 0.55 -23.80 -6.99
CA PHE A 206 1.55 -23.71 -5.93
C PHE A 206 1.25 -24.72 -4.82
N VAL A 207 2.20 -25.63 -4.59
CA VAL A 207 2.16 -26.64 -3.55
C VAL A 207 3.27 -26.33 -2.54
N GLN A 208 2.98 -26.41 -1.25
CA GLN A 208 4.01 -26.22 -0.24
C GLN A 208 4.97 -27.40 -0.25
N ASP A 209 6.27 -27.13 -0.18
CA ASP A 209 7.31 -28.18 -0.09
C ASP A 209 7.32 -28.80 1.31
N ILE A 210 6.28 -29.55 1.67
CA ILE A 210 6.30 -30.37 2.89
C ILE A 210 6.05 -31.84 2.58
N LYS A 211 7.02 -32.66 2.99
CA LYS A 211 6.88 -34.11 3.16
C LYS A 211 5.84 -34.51 4.23
N LYS A 212 5.21 -33.57 4.95
CA LYS A 212 4.27 -33.80 6.07
C LYS A 212 3.31 -32.62 6.29
N GLY A 213 2.01 -32.82 6.05
CA GLY A 213 0.95 -32.15 6.82
C GLY A 213 0.33 -30.86 6.24
N LYS A 214 -0.93 -30.63 6.63
CA LYS A 214 -1.76 -29.47 6.28
C LYS A 214 -1.04 -28.14 6.59
N LEU A 215 -1.22 -27.17 5.71
CA LEU A 215 -0.71 -25.82 5.84
C LEU A 215 -1.42 -25.12 7.03
N GLU A 216 -0.71 -24.91 8.14
CA GLU A 216 -1.29 -24.37 9.38
C GLU A 216 -1.59 -22.87 9.30
N LYS A 217 -0.93 -22.15 8.38
CA LYS A 217 -0.91 -20.68 8.34
C LYS A 217 -1.61 -20.13 7.11
N LYS A 218 -2.50 -19.16 7.28
CA LYS A 218 -3.06 -18.40 6.14
C LYS A 218 -1.92 -17.75 5.34
N ILE A 219 -1.90 -17.87 4.02
CA ILE A 219 -0.93 -17.19 3.15
C ILE A 219 -1.46 -15.79 2.80
N GLY A 220 -0.59 -14.79 2.89
CA GLY A 220 -0.89 -13.40 2.58
C GLY A 220 -0.55 -13.03 1.15
N CYS A 221 0.64 -13.43 0.68
CA CYS A 221 1.05 -13.31 -0.72
C CYS A 221 2.11 -14.36 -1.05
N ILE A 222 2.30 -14.60 -2.35
CA ILE A 222 3.41 -15.41 -2.87
C ILE A 222 4.33 -14.50 -3.68
N ILE A 223 5.63 -14.69 -3.48
CA ILE A 223 6.71 -14.09 -4.23
C ILE A 223 7.19 -15.17 -5.20
N HIS A 224 7.11 -14.90 -6.50
CA HIS A 224 7.56 -15.83 -7.53
C HIS A 224 8.12 -15.06 -8.72
N LYS A 225 9.09 -15.66 -9.42
CA LYS A 225 9.63 -15.14 -10.66
C LYS A 225 8.78 -15.63 -11.82
N PHE A 226 8.11 -14.72 -12.52
CA PHE A 226 7.50 -15.03 -13.81
C PHE A 226 8.26 -14.35 -14.93
N ASP A 227 8.14 -14.92 -16.13
CA ASP A 227 8.64 -14.32 -17.37
C ASP A 227 7.69 -13.23 -17.90
N ASP A 228 6.47 -13.13 -17.35
CA ASP A 228 5.46 -12.15 -17.76
C ASP A 228 5.06 -11.16 -16.64
N ASP A 229 4.60 -9.98 -17.03
CA ASP A 229 4.22 -8.92 -16.08
C ASP A 229 2.81 -9.07 -15.49
N ARG A 230 2.14 -10.20 -15.76
CA ARG A 230 0.74 -10.39 -15.40
C ARG A 230 0.57 -10.45 -13.89
N ILE A 231 -0.61 -10.03 -13.42
CA ILE A 231 -0.98 -10.22 -12.01
C ILE A 231 -1.59 -11.60 -11.89
N TRP A 232 -0.94 -12.44 -11.10
CA TRP A 232 -1.37 -13.80 -10.84
C TRP A 232 -2.10 -13.84 -9.51
N TYR A 233 -3.20 -14.58 -9.46
CA TYR A 233 -3.96 -14.84 -8.25
C TYR A 233 -4.22 -16.33 -8.16
N LEU A 234 -4.13 -16.86 -6.95
CA LEU A 234 -4.47 -18.25 -6.68
C LEU A 234 -5.82 -18.28 -6.01
N GLU A 235 -6.78 -18.95 -6.67
CA GLU A 235 -8.17 -18.98 -6.21
C GLU A 235 -8.39 -19.95 -5.05
N ASN A 236 -7.49 -20.93 -4.88
CA ASN A 236 -7.71 -22.00 -3.91
C ASN A 236 -6.37 -22.48 -3.32
N ILE A 237 -5.80 -21.70 -2.40
CA ILE A 237 -4.67 -22.18 -1.59
C ILE A 237 -5.20 -22.64 -0.23
N CYS A 238 -4.97 -23.91 0.10
CA CYS A 238 -5.05 -24.44 1.46
C CYS A 238 -6.31 -24.05 2.25
N ASN A 239 -7.49 -24.22 1.66
CA ASN A 239 -8.79 -23.91 2.27
C ASN A 239 -8.96 -22.43 2.67
N GLN A 240 -8.20 -21.51 2.07
CA GLN A 240 -8.44 -20.08 2.22
C GLN A 240 -9.54 -19.64 1.26
N GLU A 241 -10.54 -18.92 1.78
CA GLU A 241 -11.68 -18.41 1.02
C GLU A 241 -11.36 -17.17 0.18
N PHE A 242 -10.13 -16.65 0.27
CA PHE A 242 -9.70 -15.45 -0.44
C PHE A 242 -8.55 -15.75 -1.40
N LYS A 243 -8.51 -14.98 -2.50
CA LYS A 243 -7.47 -15.11 -3.52
C LYS A 243 -6.12 -14.70 -2.96
N VAL A 244 -5.09 -15.52 -3.16
CA VAL A 244 -3.73 -15.15 -2.74
C VAL A 244 -3.02 -14.48 -3.92
N PRO A 245 -2.56 -13.23 -3.78
CA PRO A 245 -1.82 -12.55 -4.83
C PRO A 245 -0.44 -13.17 -4.98
N VAL A 246 -0.05 -13.44 -6.23
CA VAL A 246 1.31 -13.81 -6.58
C VAL A 246 1.98 -12.62 -7.25
N ILE A 247 3.05 -12.16 -6.62
CA ILE A 247 3.76 -10.94 -6.99
C ILE A 247 4.95 -11.36 -7.82
N ASN A 248 4.92 -11.00 -9.12
CA ASN A 248 6.08 -11.19 -9.98
C ASN A 248 7.22 -10.29 -9.51
N VAL A 249 8.32 -10.90 -9.11
CA VAL A 249 9.45 -10.18 -8.56
C VAL A 249 10.45 -9.71 -9.61
N SER A 250 10.44 -10.30 -10.80
CA SER A 250 11.21 -9.78 -11.94
C SER A 250 10.89 -8.30 -12.23
N ILE A 251 9.68 -7.85 -11.89
CA ILE A 251 9.25 -6.44 -12.00
C ILE A 251 9.86 -5.60 -10.87
N LEU A 252 9.94 -6.15 -9.66
CA LEU A 252 10.30 -5.40 -8.46
C LEU A 252 11.80 -5.23 -8.31
N PHE A 253 12.57 -6.27 -8.62
CA PHE A 253 14.02 -6.29 -8.54
C PHE A 253 14.61 -6.67 -9.89
N ASP A 254 15.67 -5.97 -10.25
CA ASP A 254 16.43 -6.25 -11.46
C ASP A 254 17.41 -7.41 -11.15
N PRO A 255 17.35 -8.54 -11.87
CA PRO A 255 18.24 -9.69 -11.64
C PRO A 255 19.72 -9.36 -11.91
N ASP A 256 19.99 -8.44 -12.82
CA ASP A 256 21.34 -8.07 -13.24
C ASP A 256 21.96 -7.01 -12.32
N ASN A 257 21.10 -6.32 -11.56
CA ASN A 257 21.57 -5.37 -10.58
C ASN A 257 22.11 -6.14 -9.35
N ASN A 258 23.39 -5.95 -9.02
CA ASN A 258 24.14 -6.61 -7.94
C ASN A 258 23.61 -6.31 -6.51
N GLU A 259 22.37 -5.83 -6.37
CA GLU A 259 21.87 -5.20 -5.16
C GLU A 259 21.59 -6.14 -3.97
N ASN A 260 21.56 -7.47 -4.14
CA ASN A 260 21.66 -8.41 -3.02
C ASN A 260 21.70 -9.86 -3.50
N GLU A 261 22.76 -10.60 -3.17
CA GLU A 261 22.79 -12.06 -3.34
C GLU A 261 21.60 -12.73 -2.61
N TRP A 262 21.23 -12.19 -1.45
CA TRP A 262 20.07 -12.68 -0.70
C TRP A 262 18.75 -12.55 -1.46
N VAL A 263 18.57 -11.51 -2.27
CA VAL A 263 17.36 -11.35 -3.10
C VAL A 263 17.39 -12.37 -4.23
N LYS A 264 18.56 -12.63 -4.84
CA LYS A 264 18.74 -13.68 -5.84
C LYS A 264 18.31 -15.04 -5.30
N THR A 265 18.87 -15.45 -4.15
CA THR A 265 18.54 -16.74 -3.52
C THR A 265 17.09 -16.82 -3.05
N LEU A 266 16.58 -15.78 -2.37
CA LEU A 266 15.23 -15.82 -1.81
C LEU A 266 14.15 -15.84 -2.90
N VAL A 267 14.39 -15.12 -4.00
CA VAL A 267 13.32 -14.74 -4.91
C VAL A 267 13.46 -15.31 -6.31
N PHE A 268 14.68 -15.44 -6.83
CA PHE A 268 14.89 -15.92 -8.19
C PHE A 268 15.06 -17.45 -8.25
N GLU A 269 15.54 -18.07 -7.17
CA GLU A 269 15.73 -19.52 -7.12
C GLU A 269 14.50 -20.28 -6.62
N LYS A 270 13.65 -19.64 -5.81
CA LYS A 270 12.55 -20.32 -5.09
C LYS A 270 11.30 -19.47 -5.06
N SER A 271 10.15 -20.12 -5.09
CA SER A 271 8.88 -19.46 -4.79
C SER A 271 8.69 -19.41 -3.29
N THR A 272 8.37 -18.23 -2.78
CA THR A 272 8.27 -17.99 -1.34
C THR A 272 6.88 -17.49 -0.99
N ALA A 273 6.13 -18.22 -0.16
CA ALA A 273 4.90 -17.72 0.44
C ALA A 273 5.20 -16.95 1.73
N ILE A 274 4.58 -15.78 1.86
CA ILE A 274 4.61 -14.98 3.08
C ILE A 274 3.29 -15.23 3.82
N PRO A 275 3.30 -15.77 5.05
CA PRO A 275 2.07 -15.99 5.82
C PRO A 275 1.40 -14.66 6.16
N LEU A 276 0.10 -14.70 6.40
CA LEU A 276 -0.74 -13.58 6.77
C LEU A 276 -0.74 -13.41 8.30
N GLU A 277 0.29 -12.78 8.83
CA GLU A 277 0.52 -12.62 10.27
C GLU A 277 0.84 -11.16 10.62
N ILE A 278 0.71 -10.80 11.89
CA ILE A 278 0.89 -9.42 12.35
C ILE A 278 2.30 -8.87 12.06
N ASN A 279 3.31 -9.75 12.11
CA ASN A 279 4.71 -9.45 11.84
C ASN A 279 5.01 -9.33 10.33
N THR A 280 4.29 -10.05 9.46
CA THR A 280 4.52 -10.06 8.01
C THR A 280 3.74 -8.98 7.25
N VAL A 281 2.67 -8.47 7.84
CA VAL A 281 1.81 -7.40 7.30
C VAL A 281 2.61 -6.24 6.70
N ASN A 282 3.66 -5.77 7.39
CA ASN A 282 4.46 -4.64 6.95
C ASN A 282 5.26 -4.98 5.69
N ALA A 283 5.84 -6.19 5.61
CA ALA A 283 6.55 -6.65 4.43
C ALA A 283 5.60 -6.72 3.22
N ILE A 284 4.44 -7.36 3.39
CA ILE A 284 3.39 -7.44 2.36
C ILE A 284 3.00 -6.03 1.89
N PHE A 285 2.76 -5.12 2.82
CA PHE A 285 2.43 -3.72 2.52
C PHE A 285 3.50 -3.04 1.64
N TRP A 286 4.77 -3.13 2.04
CA TRP A 286 5.85 -2.46 1.31
C TRP A 286 6.07 -3.06 -0.08
N ILE A 287 5.89 -4.38 -0.25
CA ILE A 287 5.93 -5.00 -1.57
C ILE A 287 4.86 -4.41 -2.49
N TRP A 288 3.63 -4.30 -1.99
CA TRP A 288 2.52 -3.70 -2.72
C TRP A 288 2.78 -2.25 -3.09
N LYS A 289 3.36 -1.48 -2.17
CA LYS A 289 3.74 -0.09 -2.41
C LYS A 289 4.83 0.03 -3.47
N LEU A 290 5.82 -0.86 -3.48
CA LEU A 290 6.82 -0.94 -4.55
C LEU A 290 6.19 -1.36 -5.87
N ARG A 291 5.23 -2.29 -5.87
CA ARG A 291 4.51 -2.68 -7.09
C ARG A 291 3.75 -1.50 -7.71
N ALA A 292 3.04 -0.72 -6.89
CA ALA A 292 2.28 0.45 -7.35
C ALA A 292 3.16 1.55 -7.96
N TYR A 293 4.48 1.51 -7.68
CA TYR A 293 5.44 2.45 -8.23
C TYR A 293 5.59 2.36 -9.75
N PHE A 294 5.46 1.16 -10.33
CA PHE A 294 5.58 0.93 -11.76
C PHE A 294 4.28 1.32 -12.51
#